data_AF-A0AA35T9L4-F1
#
_entry.id   AF-A0AA35T9L4-F1
#
_cell.length_a   1.000
_cell.length_b   1.000
_cell.length_c   1.000
_cell.angle_alpha   90.00
_cell.angle_beta   90.00
_cell.angle_gamma   90.00
#
_symmetry.space_group_name_H-M   'P 1'
#
loop_
_entity.id
_entity.type
_entity.pdbx_description
1 polymer ?
#
loop_
_entity_poly.entity_id
_entity_poly.type
_entity_poly.pdbx_seq_one_letter_code
_entity_poly.pdbx_strand_id
1 'polypeptide(L)' 'MSRVSQAAEALLEQFRNKEKYLLEGDLLPESINEAYEVQDSYQGALAKDFGAVAGYKIAYTTAALQQSSGISEPVAV' A
#
# COMPACT_ATOMS: atom_id res chain seq x y z
N MET A 1 14.50 -12.09 2.97
CA MET A 1 13.35 -11.41 2.31
C MET A 1 13.74 -9.96 2.07
N SER A 2 13.25 -9.31 1.01
CA SER A 2 13.49 -7.87 0.80
C SER A 2 12.72 -7.03 1.83
N ARG A 3 13.03 -5.73 1.96
CA ARG A 3 12.23 -4.80 2.79
C ARG A 3 10.79 -4.72 2.32
N VAL A 4 10.59 -4.60 1.00
CA VAL A 4 9.28 -4.65 0.34
C VAL A 4 8.46 -5.86 0.77
N SER A 5 9.04 -7.07 0.71
CA SER A 5 8.31 -8.28 1.11
C SER A 5 8.00 -8.32 2.61
N GLN A 6 8.87 -7.77 3.46
CA GLN A 6 8.63 -7.68 4.91
C GLN A 6 7.50 -6.70 5.25
N ALA A 7 7.48 -5.53 4.60
CA ALA A 7 6.40 -4.56 4.76
C ALA A 7 5.05 -5.12 4.26
N ALA A 8 5.05 -5.81 3.13
CA ALA A 8 3.85 -6.46 2.61
C ALA A 8 3.32 -7.57 3.54
N GLU A 9 4.20 -8.38 4.13
CA GLU A 9 3.81 -9.40 5.11
C GLU A 9 3.24 -8.77 6.38
N ALA A 10 3.87 -7.71 6.89
CA ALA A 10 3.36 -6.98 8.06
C ALA A 10 1.95 -6.43 7.82
N LEU A 11 1.68 -5.84 6.66
CA LEU A 11 0.33 -5.39 6.29
C LEU A 11 -0.66 -6.56 6.17
N LEU A 12 -0.22 -7.71 5.66
CA LEU A 12 -1.04 -8.93 5.55
C LEU A 12 -1.42 -9.49 6.92
N GLU A 13 -0.48 -9.52 7.87
CA GLU A 13 -0.75 -9.91 9.25
C GLU A 13 -1.76 -8.94 9.90
N GLN A 14 -1.57 -7.63 9.75
CA GLN A 14 -2.49 -6.62 10.27
C GLN A 14 -3.90 -6.76 9.67
N PHE A 15 -4.02 -7.02 8.36
CA PHE A 15 -5.30 -7.31 7.72
C PHE A 15 -5.98 -8.55 8.32
N ARG A 16 -5.24 -9.65 8.44
CA ARG A 16 -5.75 -10.92 8.96
C ARG A 16 -6.22 -10.81 10.41
N ASN A 17 -5.50 -10.02 11.21
CA ASN A 17 -5.81 -9.78 12.61
C ASN A 17 -6.84 -8.67 12.84
N LYS A 18 -7.30 -8.00 11.76
CA LYS A 18 -8.22 -6.85 11.80
C LYS A 18 -7.66 -5.69 12.62
N GLU A 19 -6.36 -5.49 12.54
CA GLU A 19 -5.62 -4.41 13.19
C GLU A 19 -5.63 -3.15 12.31
N LYS A 20 -5.19 -2.03 12.90
CA LYS A 20 -4.96 -0.81 12.13
C LYS A 20 -3.68 -1.00 11.30
N TYR A 21 -3.75 -0.58 10.04
CA TYR A 21 -2.56 -0.56 9.19
C TYR A 21 -1.55 0.46 9.68
N LEU A 22 -0.34 0.00 10.00
CA LEU A 22 0.77 0.85 10.40
C LEU A 22 2.09 0.16 10.09
N LEU A 23 2.90 0.77 9.22
CA LEU A 23 4.29 0.39 9.02
C LEU A 23 5.17 1.31 9.87
N GLU A 24 6.15 0.73 10.58
CA GLU A 24 7.04 1.47 11.46
C GLU A 24 8.52 1.23 11.09
N GLY A 25 9.36 2.20 11.44
CA GLY A 25 10.82 2.11 11.28
C GLY A 25 11.24 1.74 9.86
N ASP A 26 12.07 0.71 9.73
CA ASP A 26 12.69 0.29 8.47
C ASP A 26 11.69 -0.29 7.45
N LEU A 27 10.42 -0.52 7.86
CA LEU A 27 9.35 -0.98 6.97
C LEU A 27 8.63 0.18 6.26
N LEU A 28 8.85 1.43 6.66
CA LEU A 28 8.34 2.58 5.94
C LEU A 28 9.02 2.66 4.55
N PRO A 29 8.25 2.78 3.45
CA PRO A 29 8.82 3.01 2.14
C PRO A 29 9.60 4.33 2.09
N GLU A 30 10.76 4.33 1.45
CA GLU A 30 11.62 5.53 1.29
C GLU A 30 11.26 6.34 0.05
N SER A 31 10.43 5.78 -0.84
CA SER A 31 9.98 6.45 -2.06
C SER A 31 8.58 6.00 -2.45
N ILE A 32 7.94 6.78 -3.32
CA ILE A 32 6.64 6.43 -3.90
C ILE A 32 6.73 5.13 -4.71
N ASN A 33 7.85 4.87 -5.38
CA ASN A 33 8.07 3.63 -6.13
C ASN A 33 8.09 2.42 -5.19
N GLU A 34 8.84 2.52 -4.08
CA GLU A 34 8.88 1.45 -3.08
C GLU A 34 7.50 1.24 -2.43
N ALA A 35 6.72 2.32 -2.24
CA ALA A 35 5.35 2.21 -1.74
C ALA A 35 4.45 1.41 -2.70
N TYR A 36 4.57 1.63 -4.02
CA TYR A 36 3.86 0.83 -5.02
C TYR A 36 4.37 -0.62 -5.08
N GLU A 37 5.68 -0.86 -4.90
CA GLU A 37 6.22 -2.24 -4.81
C GLU A 37 5.66 -2.99 -3.60
N VAL A 38 5.50 -2.31 -2.45
CA VAL A 38 4.84 -2.88 -1.26
C VAL A 38 3.38 -3.18 -1.54
N GLN A 39 2.66 -2.26 -2.19
CA GLN A 39 1.26 -2.45 -2.58
C GLN A 39 1.09 -3.67 -3.50
N ASP A 40 1.90 -3.79 -4.56
CA ASP A 40 1.85 -4.92 -5.49
C ASP A 40 2.13 -6.25 -4.77
N SER A 41 3.14 -6.28 -3.89
CA SER A 41 3.46 -7.48 -3.11
C SER A 41 2.33 -7.86 -2.15
N TYR A 42 1.70 -6.89 -1.49
CA TYR A 42 0.57 -7.11 -0.58
C TYR A 42 -0.68 -7.59 -1.33
N GLN A 43 -1.04 -6.94 -2.44
CA GLN A 43 -2.17 -7.33 -3.29
C GLN A 43 -1.95 -8.73 -3.89
N GLY A 44 -0.73 -9.04 -4.34
CA GLY A 44 -0.36 -10.36 -4.82
C GLY A 44 -0.48 -11.46 -3.75
N ALA A 45 -0.23 -11.12 -2.49
CA ALA A 45 -0.44 -12.05 -1.38
C ALA A 45 -1.93 -12.27 -1.10
N LEU A 46 -2.74 -11.21 -1.05
CA LEU A 46 -4.20 -11.30 -0.89
C LEU A 46 -4.87 -12.06 -2.03
N ALA A 47 -4.37 -11.92 -3.26
CA ALA A 47 -4.96 -12.56 -4.44
C ALA A 47 -4.95 -14.10 -4.36
N LYS A 48 -4.07 -14.69 -3.54
CA LYS A 48 -4.05 -16.13 -3.26
C LYS A 48 -5.31 -16.61 -2.53
N ASP A 49 -5.86 -15.75 -1.68
CA ASP A 49 -7.03 -16.04 -0.84
C ASP A 49 -8.33 -15.49 -1.46
N PHE A 50 -8.26 -14.37 -2.21
CA PHE A 50 -9.43 -13.61 -2.69
C PHE A 50 -9.58 -13.55 -4.22
N GLY A 51 -8.66 -14.15 -4.98
CA GLY A 51 -8.66 -14.10 -6.45
C GLY A 51 -7.99 -12.84 -7.02
N ALA A 52 -7.95 -12.75 -8.35
CA ALA A 52 -7.24 -11.68 -9.04
C ALA A 52 -7.83 -10.28 -8.78
N VAL A 53 -6.99 -9.25 -8.87
CA VAL A 53 -7.40 -7.84 -8.79
C VAL A 53 -8.40 -7.53 -9.92
N ALA A 54 -9.59 -7.06 -9.55
CA ALA A 54 -10.68 -6.80 -10.48
C ALA A 54 -10.70 -5.36 -11.04
N GLY A 55 -9.86 -4.47 -10.51
CA GLY A 55 -9.77 -3.08 -10.92
C GLY A 55 -9.02 -2.23 -9.90
N TYR A 56 -8.89 -0.93 -10.20
CA TYR A 56 -8.14 0.03 -9.40
C TYR A 56 -9.00 1.24 -9.05
N LYS A 57 -8.70 1.87 -7.91
CA LYS A 57 -9.30 3.14 -7.51
C LYS A 57 -8.27 4.25 -7.68
N ILE A 58 -8.71 5.42 -8.15
CA ILE A 58 -7.88 6.64 -8.13
C ILE A 58 -8.31 7.52 -6.96
N ALA A 59 -7.36 7.87 -6.10
CA ALA A 59 -7.54 8.72 -4.91
C ALA A 59 -6.81 10.05 -5.07
N TYR A 60 -7.14 11.03 -4.20
CA TYR A 60 -6.59 12.39 -4.22
C TYR A 60 -6.70 13.09 -5.58
N THR A 61 -7.87 13.02 -6.21
CA THR A 61 -8.11 13.57 -7.56
C THR A 61 -8.36 15.08 -7.58
N THR A 62 -8.38 15.75 -6.43
CA THR A 62 -8.58 17.20 -6.33
C THR A 62 -7.34 17.88 -5.78
N ALA A 63 -7.06 19.09 -6.26
CA ALA A 63 -5.92 19.89 -5.79
C ALA A 63 -5.97 20.15 -4.28
N ALA A 64 -7.16 20.36 -3.71
CA ALA A 64 -7.33 20.56 -2.27
C ALA A 64 -6.91 19.33 -1.46
N LEU A 65 -7.28 18.12 -1.91
CA LEU A 65 -6.88 16.87 -1.26
C LEU A 65 -5.38 16.64 -1.39
N GLN A 66 -4.82 16.82 -2.59
CA GLN A 66 -3.37 16.71 -2.85
C GLN A 66 -2.57 17.63 -1.93
N GLN A 67 -2.95 18.91 -1.86
CA GLN A 67 -2.31 19.89 -0.99
C GLN A 67 -2.40 19.49 0.49
N SER A 68 -3.57 19.04 0.96
CA SER A 68 -3.76 18.62 2.36
C SER A 68 -2.98 17.35 2.73
N SER A 69 -2.69 16.50 1.74
CA SER A 69 -1.97 15.23 1.91
C SER A 69 -0.48 15.33 1.61
N GLY A 70 0.01 16.51 1.21
CA GLY A 70 1.43 16.72 0.89
C GLY A 70 1.91 15.99 -0.36
N ILE A 71 1.00 15.71 -1.31
CA ILE A 71 1.31 15.02 -2.58
C ILE A 71 1.00 15.95 -3.76
N SER A 72 1.62 15.68 -4.91
CA SER A 72 1.48 16.51 -6.12
C SER A 72 0.63 15.89 -7.23
N GLU A 73 0.19 14.64 -7.06
CA GLU A 73 -0.54 13.90 -8.07
C GLU A 73 -1.55 12.90 -7.44
N PRO A 74 -2.59 12.48 -8.17
CA PRO A 74 -3.46 11.40 -7.74
C PRO A 74 -2.69 10.08 -7.59
N VAL A 75 -3.18 9.16 -6.76
CA VAL A 75 -2.57 7.84 -6.55
C VAL A 75 -3.53 6.72 -6.92
N ALA A 76 -3.01 5.61 -7.43
CA ALA A 76 -3.77 4.40 -7.69
C ALA A 76 -3.73 3.48 -6.47
N VAL A 77 -4.89 3.00 -6.01
CA VAL A 77 -5.03 2.08 -4.87
C VAL A 77 -5.79 0.81 -5.24
#